data_AF-A0A4R0HV30-F1
#
_entry.id   AF-A0A4R0HV30-F1
#
_cell.length_a   1.000
_cell.length_b   1.000
_cell.length_c   1.000
_cell.angle_alpha   90.00
_cell.angle_beta   90.00
_cell.angle_gamma   90.00
#
_symmetry.space_group_name_H-M   'P 1'
#
loop_
_entity.id
_entity.type
_entity.pdbx_description
1 polymer ?
#
loop_
_entity_poly.entity_id
_entity_poly.type
_entity_poly.pdbx_seq_one_letter_code
_entity_poly.pdbx_strand_id
1 'polypeptide(L)' 'MDWLAKYWWILVLVFLLGVLINVIKDLSRVDHKKFLANKPDLPPHRDFNDKWDDDDDWPKQDQPKK' A
#
# COMPACT_ATOMS: atom_id res chain seq x y z
N MET A 1 -1.58 44.80 6.29
CA MET A 1 -0.62 43.86 5.68
C MET A 1 0.16 43.06 6.72
N ASP A 2 0.60 43.67 7.84
CA ASP A 2 1.37 42.97 8.90
C ASP A 2 0.71 41.72 9.48
N TRP A 3 -0.61 41.74 9.65
CA TRP A 3 -1.35 40.60 10.18
C TRP A 3 -1.20 39.35 9.29
N LEU A 4 -1.34 39.52 7.97
CA LEU A 4 -1.23 38.41 7.02
C LEU A 4 0.21 37.86 7.02
N ALA A 5 1.22 38.75 7.05
CA ALA A 5 2.62 38.33 7.13
C ALA A 5 2.93 37.51 8.39
N LYS A 6 2.27 37.81 9.53
CA LYS A 6 2.50 37.14 10.82
C LYS A 6 1.78 35.80 10.97
N TYR A 7 0.63 35.64 10.33
CA TYR A 7 -0.25 34.47 10.50
C TYR A 7 -0.50 33.66 9.22
N TRP A 8 0.15 34.00 8.11
CA TRP A 8 0.07 33.27 6.83
C TRP A 8 0.26 31.75 6.97
N TRP A 9 1.16 31.33 7.85
CA TRP A 9 1.43 29.91 8.12
C TRP A 9 0.20 29.12 8.57
N ILE A 10 -0.80 29.77 9.17
CA ILE A 10 -2.06 29.14 9.58
C ILE A 10 -2.85 28.66 8.36
N LEU A 11 -2.88 29.45 7.27
CA LEU A 11 -3.53 29.04 6.02
C LEU A 11 -2.86 27.81 5.42
N VAL A 12 -1.52 27.77 5.45
CA VAL A 12 -0.74 26.62 4.99
C VAL A 12 -1.07 25.39 5.83
N LEU A 13 -1.11 25.49 7.16
CA LEU A 13 -1.46 24.37 8.04
C LEU A 13 -2.88 23.85 7.81
N VAL A 14 -3.87 24.74 7.70
CA VAL A 14 -5.26 24.34 7.43
C VAL A 14 -5.38 23.66 6.08
N PHE A 15 -4.70 24.19 5.05
CA PHE A 15 -4.65 23.57 3.73
C PHE A 15 -4.02 22.18 3.78
N LEU A 16 -2.87 22.03 4.46
CA LEU A 16 -2.14 20.78 4.58
C LEU A 16 -2.98 19.73 5.35
N LEU A 17 -3.67 20.14 6.43
CA LEU A 17 -4.60 19.28 7.15
C LEU A 17 -5.76 18.83 6.25
N GLY A 18 -6.30 19.72 5.42
CA GLY A 18 -7.33 19.39 4.44
C GLY A 18 -6.88 18.38 3.40
N VAL A 19 -5.66 18.52 2.88
CA VAL A 19 -5.07 17.55 1.94
C VAL A 19 -4.87 16.19 2.63
N LEU A 20 -4.32 16.17 3.86
CA LEU A 20 -4.11 14.93 4.62
C LEU A 20 -5.42 14.18 4.87
N ILE A 21 -6.48 14.88 5.28
CA ILE A 21 -7.80 14.28 5.51
C ILE A 21 -8.38 13.71 4.21
N ASN A 22 -8.23 14.40 3.08
CA ASN A 22 -8.66 13.90 1.78
C ASN A 22 -7.91 12.63 1.38
N VAL A 23 -6.59 12.59 1.56
CA VAL A 23 -5.77 11.40 1.27
C VAL A 23 -6.17 10.22 2.15
N ILE A 24 -6.32 10.41 3.46
CA ILE A 24 -6.75 9.35 4.38
C ILE A 24 -8.14 8.81 3.99
N LYS A 25 -9.07 9.70 3.64
CA LYS A 25 -10.41 9.32 3.20
C LYS A 25 -10.40 8.54 1.89
N ASP A 26 -9.44 8.80 1.02
CA ASP A 26 -9.31 8.06 -0.23
C ASP A 26 -8.63 6.70 -0.02
N LEU A 27 -7.58 6.63 0.80
CA LEU A 27 -6.96 5.37 1.21
C LEU A 27 -7.96 4.45 1.93
N SER A 28 -8.85 5.00 2.76
CA SER A 28 -9.85 4.19 3.47
C SER A 28 -10.92 3.60 2.56
N ARG A 29 -11.06 4.09 1.32
CA ARG A 29 -11.92 3.46 0.29
C ARG A 29 -11.24 2.26 -0.37
N VAL A 30 -9.92 2.13 -0.26
CA VAL A 30 -9.18 1.01 -0.85
C VAL A 30 -9.37 -0.22 0.04
N ASP A 31 -10.26 -1.11 -0.38
CA ASP A 31 -10.54 -2.36 0.32
C ASP A 31 -9.55 -3.47 -0.09
N HIS A 32 -8.46 -3.57 0.67
CA HIS A 32 -7.44 -4.59 0.49
C HIS A 32 -7.98 -6.00 0.73
N LYS A 33 -8.96 -6.16 1.62
CA LYS A 33 -9.55 -7.47 1.92
C LYS A 33 -10.38 -7.95 0.74
N LYS A 34 -11.15 -7.06 0.10
CA LYS A 34 -11.88 -7.36 -1.12
C LYS A 34 -10.97 -7.73 -2.28
N PHE A 35 -9.84 -7.04 -2.42
CA PHE A 35 -8.83 -7.38 -3.44
C PHE A 35 -8.23 -8.77 -3.21
N LEU A 36 -7.87 -9.12 -1.96
CA LEU A 36 -7.35 -10.45 -1.63
C LEU A 36 -8.39 -11.56 -1.80
N ALA A 37 -9.65 -11.31 -1.44
CA ALA A 37 -10.74 -12.28 -1.57
C ALA A 37 -11.11 -12.56 -3.04
N ASN A 38 -10.87 -11.60 -3.94
CA ASN A 38 -11.13 -11.73 -5.37
C ASN A 38 -9.82 -11.55 -6.17
N LYS A 39 -8.70 -12.06 -5.64
CA LYS A 39 -7.41 -11.89 -6.30
C LYS A 39 -7.48 -12.58 -7.67
N PRO A 40 -7.30 -11.86 -8.78
CA PRO A 40 -7.29 -12.49 -10.09
C PRO A 40 -6.11 -13.46 -10.15
N ASP A 41 -6.33 -14.58 -10.81
CA ASP A 41 -5.24 -15.50 -11.09
C ASP A 41 -4.25 -14.79 -12.00
N LEU A 42 -2.98 -14.80 -11.59
CA LEU A 42 -1.95 -14.09 -12.35
C LEU A 42 -1.62 -14.96 -13.57
N PRO A 43 -1.36 -14.35 -14.75
CA PRO A 43 -0.82 -15.13 -15.85
C PRO A 43 0.48 -15.79 -15.38
N PRO A 44 0.79 -17.00 -15.88
CA PRO A 44 2.02 -17.69 -15.52
C PRO A 44 3.22 -16.74 -15.69
N HIS A 45 4.02 -16.59 -14.64
CA HIS A 45 5.13 -15.65 -14.61
C HIS A 45 6.08 -15.97 -15.77
N ARG A 46 6.41 -14.98 -16.61
CA ARG A 46 7.16 -15.20 -17.87
C ARG A 46 8.55 -15.80 -17.66
N ASP A 47 9.09 -15.67 -16.47
CA ASP A 47 10.43 -16.08 -16.07
C ASP A 47 10.45 -17.43 -15.34
N PHE A 48 9.30 -18.07 -15.09
CA PHE A 48 9.20 -19.33 -14.35
C PHE A 48 9.93 -19.31 -12.99
N ASN A 49 9.99 -18.16 -12.32
CA ASN A 49 10.63 -18.05 -11.00
C ASN A 49 9.91 -18.90 -9.93
N ASP A 50 8.64 -19.25 -10.16
CA ASP A 50 7.88 -20.22 -9.36
C ASP A 50 8.49 -21.63 -9.36
N LYS A 51 9.24 -21.99 -10.40
CA LYS A 51 9.95 -23.28 -10.50
C LYS A 51 11.33 -23.26 -9.85
N TRP A 52 11.90 -22.08 -9.56
CA TRP A 52 13.20 -22.00 -8.87
C TRP A 52 13.09 -22.44 -7.40
N ASP A 53 11.88 -22.40 -6.81
CA ASP A 53 11.61 -22.92 -5.46
C ASP A 53 11.63 -24.46 -5.40
N ASP A 54 11.46 -25.16 -6.54
CA ASP A 54 11.52 -26.63 -6.61
C ASP A 54 12.96 -27.15 -6.52
N ASP A 55 13.92 -26.37 -7.01
CA ASP A 55 15.37 -26.66 -6.99
C ASP A 55 16.09 -26.01 -5.79
N ASP A 56 15.36 -25.34 -4.88
CA ASP A 56 15.95 -24.71 -3.70
C ASP A 56 16.27 -25.76 -2.62
N ASP A 57 17.57 -26.03 -2.44
CA ASP A 57 18.16 -26.89 -1.40
C ASP A 57 18.09 -26.27 0.01
N TRP A 58 17.44 -25.12 0.17
CA TRP A 58 17.23 -24.51 1.49
C TRP A 58 16.55 -25.51 2.45
N PRO A 59 17.04 -25.67 3.69
CA PRO A 59 16.40 -26.56 4.65
C PRO A 59 14.96 -26.12 4.88
N LYS A 60 14.00 -26.92 4.38
CA LYS A 60 12.56 -26.72 4.54
C LYS A 60 12.17 -27.01 5.99
N GLN A 61 12.59 -26.14 6.91
CA GLN A 61 12.14 -26.16 8.29
C GLN A 61 10.67 -25.71 8.30
N ASP A 62 9.80 -26.70 8.54
CA ASP A 62 8.46 -26.56 9.08
C ASP A 62 7.48 -25.67 8.29
N GLN A 63 7.33 -25.91 6.98
CA GLN A 63 6.10 -25.47 6.32
C GLN A 63 4.95 -26.43 6.67
N PRO A 64 3.85 -25.97 7.29
CA PRO A 64 2.71 -26.83 7.60
C PRO A 64 2.08 -27.30 6.29
N LYS A 65 2.10 -28.63 6.07
CA LYS A 65 1.43 -29.26 4.93
C LYS A 65 -0.07 -28.96 5.03
N LYS A 66 -0.61 -28.32 3.98
CA LYS A 66 -2.06 -28.23 3.73
C LYS A 66 -2.62 -29.57 3.29
#